data_AF-A0A521RP02-F1
#
_entry.id   AF-A0A521RP02-F1
#
_cell.length_a   1.000
_cell.length_b   1.000
_cell.length_c   1.000
_cell.angle_alpha   90.00
_cell.angle_beta   90.00
_cell.angle_gamma   90.00
#
_symmetry.space_group_name_H-M   'P 1'
#
loop_
_entity.id
_entity.type
_entity.pdbx_description
1 polymer ?
#
loop_
_entity_poly.entity_id
_entity_poly.type
_entity_poly.pdbx_seq_one_letter_code
_entity_poly.pdbx_strand_id
1 'polypeptide(L)'
;MPRKKKDTSAESFAVDFAVGLCGWLLIVEMMGTLERRGVLKEKDSLRVIANATTALEALASENPSHPTFRIAKVIMDSQLVGWNREDLK
;
A
#
# COMPACT_ATOMS: atom_id res chain seq x y z
N MET A 1 12.39 11.80 -41.32
CA MET A 1 12.09 12.41 -40.01
C MET A 1 12.32 11.37 -38.92
N PRO A 2 13.08 11.66 -37.86
CA PRO A 2 13.22 10.71 -36.76
C PRO A 2 11.88 10.65 -36.00
N ARG A 3 11.27 9.47 -35.93
CA ARG A 3 10.05 9.24 -35.13
C ARG A 3 10.39 9.49 -33.67
N LYS A 4 9.75 10.46 -33.01
CA LYS A 4 9.78 10.59 -31.54
C LYS A 4 9.30 9.26 -30.96
N LYS A 5 10.16 8.54 -30.24
CA LYS A 5 9.73 7.39 -29.44
C LYS A 5 8.68 7.92 -28.47
N LYS A 6 7.46 7.37 -28.50
CA LYS A 6 6.48 7.60 -27.43
C LYS A 6 7.15 7.16 -26.14
N ASP A 7 7.22 8.06 -25.17
CA ASP A 7 7.78 7.76 -23.86
C ASP A 7 6.76 6.91 -23.09
N THR A 8 6.87 5.60 -23.22
CA THR A 8 5.98 4.60 -22.61
C THR A 8 6.27 4.38 -21.11
N SER A 9 7.28 5.07 -20.57
CA SER A 9 7.71 4.93 -19.18
C SER A 9 6.59 5.30 -18.18
N ALA A 10 5.86 6.38 -18.43
CA ALA A 10 4.75 6.82 -17.59
C ALA A 10 3.54 5.88 -17.62
N GLU A 11 3.24 5.28 -18.77
CA GLU A 11 2.16 4.28 -18.91
C GLU A 11 2.53 2.97 -18.20
N SER A 12 3.77 2.48 -18.38
CA SER A 12 4.27 1.30 -17.66
C SER A 12 4.21 1.52 -16.15
N PHE A 13 4.65 2.69 -15.69
CA PHE A 13 4.62 3.05 -14.28
C PHE A 13 3.20 3.03 -13.69
N ALA A 14 2.22 3.60 -14.40
CA ALA A 14 0.84 3.64 -13.94
C ALA A 14 0.25 2.22 -13.80
N VAL A 15 0.59 1.32 -14.73
CA VAL A 15 0.20 -0.10 -14.67
C VAL A 15 0.85 -0.78 -13.47
N ASP A 16 2.17 -0.64 -13.31
CA ASP A 16 2.91 -1.26 -12.20
C ASP A 16 2.38 -0.79 -10.84
N PHE A 17 2.09 0.51 -10.71
CA PHE A 17 1.49 1.07 -9.50
C PHE A 17 0.09 0.52 -9.24
N ALA A 18 -0.77 0.44 -10.26
CA ALA A 18 -2.11 -0.10 -10.13
C ALA A 18 -2.07 -1.58 -9.71
N VAL A 19 -1.19 -2.38 -10.31
CA VAL A 19 -0.98 -3.79 -9.93
C VAL A 19 -0.51 -3.90 -8.48
N GLY A 20 0.46 -3.09 -8.07
CA GLY A 20 0.95 -3.06 -6.68
C GLY A 20 -0.17 -2.71 -5.68
N LEU A 21 -0.99 -1.72 -6.00
CA LEU A 21 -2.12 -1.32 -5.15
C LEU A 21 -3.18 -2.42 -5.06
N CYS A 22 -3.56 -3.05 -6.17
CA CYS A 22 -4.50 -4.17 -6.17
C CYS A 22 -3.97 -5.36 -5.35
N GLY A 23 -2.67 -5.66 -5.46
CA GLY A 23 -2.03 -6.69 -4.64
C GLY A 23 -2.10 -6.40 -3.14
N TRP A 24 -1.85 -5.15 -2.74
CA TRP A 24 -1.97 -4.72 -1.35
C TRP A 24 -3.40 -4.85 -0.81
N LEU A 25 -4.41 -4.38 -1.56
CA LEU A 25 -5.81 -4.47 -1.16
C LEU A 25 -6.27 -5.92 -0.96
N LEU A 26 -5.77 -6.85 -1.78
CA LEU A 26 -6.06 -8.27 -1.62
C LEU A 26 -5.48 -8.84 -0.31
N ILE A 27 -4.26 -8.44 0.05
CA ILE A 27 -3.63 -8.83 1.32
C ILE A 27 -4.45 -8.32 2.51
N VAL A 28 -4.91 -7.08 2.45
CA VAL A 28 -5.74 -6.47 3.49
C VAL A 28 -7.06 -7.23 3.67
N GLU A 29 -7.77 -7.54 2.58
CA GLU A 29 -9.03 -8.31 2.66
C GLU A 29 -8.79 -9.74 3.19
N MET A 30 -7.68 -10.36 2.81
CA MET A 30 -7.29 -11.68 3.33
C MET A 30 -7.05 -11.61 4.83
N MET A 31 -6.32 -10.61 5.32
CA MET A 31 -6.07 -10.41 6.75
C MET A 31 -7.37 -10.24 7.53
N GLY A 32 -8.27 -9.35 7.09
CA GLY A 32 -9.58 -9.17 7.71
C GLY A 32 -10.42 -10.46 7.70
N THR A 33 -10.32 -11.26 6.63
CA THR A 33 -10.97 -12.59 6.59
C THR A 33 -10.38 -13.57 7.59
N LEU A 34 -9.06 -13.58 7.79
CA LEU A 34 -8.39 -14.44 8.77
C LEU A 34 -8.74 -14.04 10.21
N GLU A 35 -8.88 -12.75 10.49
CA GLU A 35 -9.34 -12.24 11.79
C GLU A 35 -10.78 -12.65 12.09
N ARG A 36 -11.70 -12.45 11.14
CA ARG A 36 -13.11 -12.89 11.27
C ARG A 36 -13.25 -14.40 11.53
N ARG A 37 -12.26 -15.19 11.12
CA ARG A 37 -12.19 -16.64 11.35
C ARG A 37 -11.42 -17.02 12.62
N GLY A 38 -10.91 -16.05 13.38
CA GLY A 38 -10.12 -16.28 14.59
C GLY A 38 -8.73 -16.87 14.34
N VAL A 39 -8.23 -16.84 13.10
CA VAL A 39 -6.92 -17.37 12.73
C VAL A 39 -5.82 -16.35 13.01
N LEU A 40 -6.10 -15.08 12.68
CA LEU A 40 -5.19 -13.96 12.90
C LEU A 40 -5.73 -13.10 14.05
N LYS A 41 -4.83 -12.56 14.89
CA LYS A 41 -5.19 -11.60 15.94
C LYS A 41 -5.05 -10.18 15.40
N GLU A 42 -5.94 -9.29 15.81
CA GLU A 42 -5.94 -7.88 15.42
C GLU A 42 -4.58 -7.18 15.62
N LYS A 43 -3.94 -7.42 16.77
CA LYS A 43 -2.60 -6.90 17.07
C LYS A 43 -1.53 -7.31 16.04
N ASP A 44 -1.67 -8.50 15.45
CA ASP A 44 -0.71 -9.01 14.46
C ASP A 44 -0.93 -8.33 13.11
N SER A 45 -2.19 -8.07 12.74
CA SER A 45 -2.53 -7.28 11.55
C SER A 45 -2.09 -5.84 11.66
N LEU A 46 -2.36 -5.19 12.79
CA LEU A 46 -1.87 -3.84 13.09
C LEU A 46 -0.35 -3.76 12.93
N ARG A 47 0.38 -4.73 13.47
CA ARG A 47 1.84 -4.81 13.32
C ARG A 47 2.27 -4.97 11.86
N VAL A 48 1.58 -5.78 11.06
CA VAL A 48 1.89 -5.95 9.63
C VAL A 48 1.69 -4.63 8.88
N ILE A 49 0.55 -3.96 9.08
CA ILE A 49 0.25 -2.69 8.42
C ILE A 49 1.27 -1.62 8.84
N ALA A 50 1.58 -1.52 10.14
CA ALA A 50 2.54 -0.53 10.66
C ALA A 50 3.93 -0.73 10.08
N ASN A 51 4.43 -1.97 10.05
CA ASN A 51 5.73 -2.28 9.47
C ASN A 51 5.79 -1.99 7.97
N ALA A 52 4.72 -2.28 7.24
CA ALA A 52 4.62 -1.96 5.82
C ALA A 52 4.62 -0.44 5.58
N THR A 53 3.93 0.34 6.42
CA THR A 53 3.98 1.82 6.38
C THR A 53 5.39 2.33 6.63
N THR A 54 6.08 1.84 7.66
CA THR A 54 7.47 2.23 7.94
C THR A 54 8.42 1.88 6.80
N ALA A 55 8.27 0.71 6.18
CA ALA A 55 9.07 0.32 5.03
C ALA A 55 8.83 1.24 3.83
N LEU A 56 7.57 1.62 3.59
CA LEU A 56 7.22 2.59 2.54
C LEU A 56 7.86 3.96 2.81
N GLU A 57 7.85 4.43 4.06
CA GLU A 57 8.48 5.69 4.44
C GLU A 57 9.99 5.67 4.24
N ALA A 58 10.65 4.55 4.58
CA ALA A 58 12.08 4.37 4.33
C ALA A 58 12.39 4.45 2.82
N LEU A 59 11.64 3.71 1.99
CA LEU A 59 11.79 3.74 0.53
C LEU A 59 11.51 5.14 -0.06
N ALA A 60 10.51 5.84 0.48
CA ALA A 60 10.17 7.20 0.09
C ALA A 60 11.27 8.20 0.45
N SER A 61 11.96 8.00 1.58
CA SER A 61 13.07 8.87 2.00
C SER A 61 14.27 8.80 1.06
N GLU A 62 14.49 7.64 0.44
CA GLU A 62 15.53 7.44 -0.59
C GLU A 62 15.11 8.00 -1.96
N ASN A 63 13.79 8.14 -2.21
CA ASN A 63 13.23 8.57 -3.50
C ASN A 63 12.14 9.65 -3.34
N PRO A 64 12.44 10.81 -2.72
CA PRO A 64 11.43 11.76 -2.23
C PRO A 64 10.66 12.49 -3.33
N SER A 65 11.17 12.52 -4.56
CA SER A 65 10.56 13.22 -5.69
C SER A 65 9.43 12.45 -6.37
N HIS A 66 9.23 11.16 -6.06
CA HIS A 66 8.24 10.35 -6.75
C HIS A 66 6.84 10.50 -6.11
N PRO A 67 5.83 11.05 -6.83
CA PRO A 67 4.51 11.39 -6.26
C PRO A 67 3.73 10.20 -5.72
N THR A 68 4.08 9.00 -6.16
CA THR A 68 3.44 7.73 -5.82
C THR A 68 3.67 7.31 -4.38
N PHE A 69 4.84 7.60 -3.80
CA PHE A 69 5.10 7.32 -2.39
C PHE A 69 4.13 8.07 -1.49
N ARG A 70 3.79 9.31 -1.84
CA ARG A 70 2.78 10.10 -1.13
C ARG A 70 1.39 9.47 -1.24
N ILE A 71 0.98 8.99 -2.41
CA ILE A 71 -0.32 8.32 -2.60
C ILE A 71 -0.36 7.02 -1.79
N ALA A 72 0.66 6.18 -1.92
CA ALA A 72 0.79 4.95 -1.17
C ALA A 72 0.74 5.21 0.34
N LYS A 73 1.43 6.25 0.83
CA LYS A 73 1.43 6.61 2.25
C LYS A 73 0.04 6.99 2.74
N VAL A 74 -0.71 7.82 2.01
CA VAL A 74 -2.09 8.17 2.37
C VAL A 74 -2.98 6.92 2.47
N ILE A 75 -2.81 5.96 1.55
CA ILE A 75 -3.56 4.71 1.58
C ILE A 75 -3.16 3.89 2.81
N MET A 76 -1.86 3.71 3.07
CA MET A 76 -1.36 2.97 4.23
C MET A 76 -1.81 3.58 5.58
N ASP A 77 -1.73 4.90 5.71
CA ASP A 77 -2.18 5.64 6.90
C ASP A 77 -3.69 5.45 7.12
N SER A 78 -4.49 5.43 6.04
CA SER A 78 -5.93 5.17 6.14
C SER A 78 -6.23 3.75 6.65
N GLN A 79 -5.42 2.76 6.28
CA GLN A 79 -5.57 1.38 6.76
C GLN A 79 -5.22 1.28 8.24
N LEU A 80 -4.16 1.95 8.70
CA LEU A 80 -3.80 2.02 10.11
C LEU A 80 -4.91 2.62 10.97
N VAL A 81 -5.51 3.73 10.51
CA VAL A 81 -6.64 4.35 11.23
C VAL A 81 -7.88 3.48 11.20
N GLY A 82 -8.16 2.81 10.07
CA GLY A 82 -9.27 1.88 9.93
C GLY A 82 -9.18 0.73 10.94
N TRP A 83 -8.01 0.08 11.01
CA TRP A 83 -7.78 -1.04 11.92
C TRP A 83 -7.82 -0.61 13.40
N ASN A 84 -7.20 0.51 13.77
CA ASN A 84 -7.26 1.03 15.16
C ASN A 84 -8.67 1.44 15.62
N ARG A 85 -9.65 1.57 14.72
CA ARG A 85 -11.04 1.90 15.08
C ARG A 85 -11.91 0.68 15.32
N GLU A 86 -11.51 -0.51 14.86
CA GLU A 86 -12.23 -1.74 15.19
C GLU A 86 -12.07 -2.10 16.69
N ASP A 87 -10.99 -1.66 17.33
CA ASP A 87 -10.79 -1.69 18.80
C ASP A 87 -11.87 -0.95 19.63
N LEU A 88 -12.70 -0.09 19.01
CA LEU A 88 -13.70 0.76 19.71
C LEU A 88 -15.16 0.26 19.58
N LYS A 89 -15.40 -0.92 18.99
CA LYS A 89 -16.73 -1.54 18.89
C LYS A 89 -16.77 -2.89 19.57
#